data_AF-W2M4H5-F1
#
_entry.id   AF-W2M4H5-F1
#
_cell.length_a   1.000
_cell.length_b   1.000
_cell.length_c   1.000
_cell.angle_alpha   90.00
_cell.angle_beta   90.00
_cell.angle_gamma   90.00
#
_symmetry.space_group_name_H-M   'P 1'
#
loop_
_entity.id
_entity.type
_entity.pdbx_description
1 polymer ?
#
loop_
_entity_poly.entity_id
_entity_poly.type
_entity_poly.pdbx_seq_one_letter_code
_entity_poly.pdbx_strand_id
1 'polypeptide(L)'
;MKIINPTAFALVWLLAYAADVSARNFTAPEESSDDGSGSMKMEPIKTAANFDSKGLNMEVCPSGDCKNGKFMRLTVASLTELNAKGETIEAVTKFKPKNSDWTAITEEEINGTTASSTTFVSTIEVGSAKTAVEFNLTAKIFQGDATVKYGSQYLTVPVGALKFTVDMNTWPFANSANTLALAVKLDAKGPKGADIGKPEKIPKGNSTSNTTVERVDLGESMFMDAPSIVILDSVEKNVINSSIVTSGADTLFQWVFPSYTKTLHYDPVLGDESTSTTSSSTSTSSSSSSSGSTSTSSTESSSTSSASKLSLSSLAVAGLTAIAYSLF
;
A
#
# COMPACT_ATOMS: atom_id res chain seq x y z
N MET A 1 0.95 27.63 7.35
CA MET A 1 0.78 26.28 6.78
C MET A 1 1.99 25.99 5.91
N LYS A 2 2.91 25.14 6.36
CA LYS A 2 4.05 24.68 5.56
C LYS A 2 3.60 23.42 4.84
N ILE A 3 3.40 23.54 3.54
CA ILE A 3 3.43 22.39 2.64
C ILE A 3 4.88 21.87 2.75
N ILE A 4 5.03 20.67 3.29
CA ILE A 4 6.32 19.99 3.25
C ILE A 4 6.50 19.62 1.78
N ASN A 5 7.36 20.36 1.08
CA ASN A 5 7.79 20.04 -0.27
C ASN A 5 8.23 18.57 -0.30
N PRO A 6 7.84 17.77 -1.29
CA PRO A 6 8.51 16.50 -1.57
C PRO A 6 9.89 16.82 -2.17
N THR A 7 10.82 17.27 -1.34
CA THR A 7 12.24 17.28 -1.69
C THR A 7 12.79 15.89 -1.45
N ALA A 8 12.79 15.06 -2.49
CA ALA A 8 13.88 14.13 -2.79
C ALA A 8 13.69 13.53 -4.20
N PHE A 9 13.61 14.38 -5.23
CA PHE A 9 14.24 14.00 -6.50
C PHE A 9 15.75 14.06 -6.24
N ALA A 10 16.29 12.99 -5.66
CA ALA A 10 17.72 12.79 -5.63
C ALA A 10 18.15 12.56 -7.09
N LEU A 11 18.76 13.60 -7.65
CA LEU A 11 19.44 13.54 -8.93
C LEU A 11 20.63 12.59 -8.78
N VAL A 12 20.41 11.28 -8.95
CA VAL A 12 21.47 10.27 -9.02
C VAL A 12 22.07 10.37 -10.42
N TRP A 13 22.87 11.41 -10.64
CA TRP A 13 23.83 11.45 -11.73
C TRP A 13 25.15 10.90 -11.21
N LEU A 14 25.45 9.66 -11.60
CA LEU A 14 26.78 9.07 -11.86
C LEU A 14 26.76 7.58 -11.53
N LEU A 15 26.50 6.73 -12.53
CA LEU A 15 27.14 5.42 -12.65
C LEU A 15 27.29 5.11 -14.14
N ALA A 16 28.47 5.45 -14.67
CA ALA A 16 28.99 4.79 -15.85
C ALA A 16 29.48 3.39 -15.42
N TYR A 17 29.33 2.44 -16.34
CA TYR A 17 29.81 1.05 -16.33
C TYR A 17 28.82 -0.01 -15.85
N ALA A 18 28.68 -1.01 -16.72
CA ALA A 18 27.92 -2.23 -16.56
C ALA A 18 28.22 -2.90 -15.20
N ALA A 19 27.31 -2.73 -14.25
CA ALA A 19 27.24 -3.58 -13.08
C ALA A 19 26.21 -4.68 -13.38
N ASP A 20 26.58 -5.93 -13.11
CA ASP A 20 25.63 -7.02 -13.01
C ASP A 20 24.48 -6.58 -12.09
N VAL A 21 23.27 -6.48 -12.65
CA VAL A 21 22.08 -6.07 -11.90
C VAL A 21 21.92 -7.02 -10.73
N SER A 22 22.09 -6.51 -9.52
CA SER A 22 22.20 -7.36 -8.34
C SER A 22 20.85 -7.51 -7.70
N ALA A 23 20.39 -8.76 -7.54
CA ALA A 23 19.29 -9.06 -6.65
C ALA A 23 19.59 -8.50 -5.24
N ARG A 24 18.55 -8.11 -4.51
CA ARG A 24 18.67 -7.63 -3.13
C ARG A 24 17.85 -8.50 -2.21
N ASN A 25 18.33 -8.68 -0.99
CA ASN A 25 17.57 -9.35 0.05
C ASN A 25 17.56 -8.47 1.29
N PHE A 26 16.40 -8.42 1.93
CA PHE A 26 16.22 -7.87 3.26
C PHE A 26 16.09 -9.03 4.24
N THR A 27 16.87 -8.97 5.31
CA THR A 27 16.71 -9.84 6.47
C THR A 27 16.49 -8.92 7.66
N ALA A 28 15.56 -9.30 8.54
CA ALA A 28 15.35 -8.60 9.79
C ALA A 28 16.67 -8.39 10.56
N PRO A 29 16.86 -7.22 11.22
CA PRO A 29 17.99 -7.02 12.12
C PRO A 29 18.04 -8.11 13.19
N GLU A 30 19.24 -8.61 13.49
CA GLU A 30 19.43 -9.54 14.61
C GLU A 30 19.16 -8.84 15.95
N GLU A 31 18.64 -9.55 16.95
CA GLU A 31 18.48 -9.01 18.30
C GLU A 31 19.84 -8.57 18.85
N SER A 32 20.02 -7.27 19.10
CA SER A 32 21.14 -6.82 19.93
C SER A 32 20.92 -7.33 21.35
N SER A 33 21.80 -8.21 21.82
CA SER A 33 21.83 -8.78 23.17
C SER A 33 22.25 -7.77 24.25
N ASP A 34 21.75 -6.54 24.18
CA ASP A 34 22.04 -5.53 25.20
C ASP A 34 21.05 -5.68 26.36
N ASP A 35 21.56 -6.19 27.49
CA ASP A 35 20.85 -6.49 28.74
C ASP A 35 20.53 -5.20 29.55
N GLY A 36 20.04 -4.17 28.85
CA GLY A 36 19.60 -2.91 29.43
C GLY A 36 18.20 -3.02 30.05
N SER A 37 18.17 -3.06 31.38
CA SER A 37 16.97 -3.03 32.23
C SER A 37 15.86 -2.06 31.78
N GLY A 38 14.64 -2.58 31.61
CA GLY A 38 13.41 -1.86 32.01
C GLY A 38 12.41 -1.41 30.94
N SER A 39 12.70 -1.46 29.64
CA SER A 39 11.71 -1.13 28.60
C SER A 39 11.07 -2.40 28.03
N MET A 40 9.74 -2.39 27.81
CA MET A 40 9.01 -3.47 27.13
C MET A 40 9.75 -3.81 25.82
N LYS A 41 10.38 -5.00 25.77
CA LYS A 41 11.04 -5.50 24.56
C LYS A 41 9.93 -5.78 23.53
N MET A 42 9.79 -4.92 22.53
CA MET A 42 9.05 -5.28 21.33
C MET A 42 9.77 -6.46 20.69
N GLU A 43 9.05 -7.54 20.35
CA GLU A 43 9.65 -8.62 19.58
C GLU A 43 10.20 -8.03 18.27
N PRO A 44 11.44 -8.37 17.88
CA PRO A 44 11.99 -7.92 16.62
C PRO A 44 11.12 -8.44 15.47
N ILE A 45 11.09 -7.68 14.38
CA ILE A 45 10.42 -8.13 13.17
C ILE A 45 11.06 -9.43 12.69
N LYS A 46 10.26 -10.33 12.12
CA LYS A 46 10.77 -11.58 11.53
C LYS A 46 10.85 -11.51 10.01
N THR A 47 10.22 -10.51 9.40
CA THR A 47 10.08 -10.41 7.94
C THR A 47 11.42 -10.51 7.22
N ALA A 48 11.45 -11.34 6.18
CA ALA A 48 12.46 -11.31 5.14
C ALA A 48 11.82 -10.87 3.82
N ALA A 49 12.59 -10.29 2.91
CA ALA A 49 12.13 -9.99 1.56
C ALA A 49 13.23 -10.25 0.52
N ASN A 50 12.84 -10.77 -0.64
CA ASN A 50 13.70 -11.01 -1.78
C ASN A 50 13.27 -10.13 -2.95
N PHE A 51 14.23 -9.45 -3.56
CA PHE A 51 14.04 -8.56 -4.69
C PHE A 51 14.85 -9.07 -5.87
N ASP A 52 14.19 -9.39 -6.97
CA ASP A 52 14.86 -9.99 -8.11
C ASP A 52 15.80 -9.02 -8.83
N SER A 53 16.75 -9.55 -9.59
CA SER A 53 17.70 -8.75 -10.37
C SER A 53 17.06 -8.00 -11.56
N LYS A 54 15.74 -8.05 -11.73
CA LYS A 54 15.04 -7.32 -12.78
C LYS A 54 14.13 -6.24 -12.21
N GLY A 55 14.02 -6.12 -10.89
CA GLY A 55 13.12 -5.18 -10.23
C GLY A 55 11.65 -5.42 -10.50
N LEU A 56 11.30 -6.60 -11.00
CA LEU A 56 9.94 -6.95 -11.37
C LEU A 56 9.27 -7.78 -10.31
N ASN A 57 10.04 -8.44 -9.45
CA ASN A 57 9.52 -9.38 -8.46
C ASN A 57 10.00 -8.99 -7.06
N MET A 58 9.04 -8.71 -6.19
CA MET A 58 9.24 -8.51 -4.76
C MET A 58 8.48 -9.60 -4.00
N GLU A 59 9.22 -10.42 -3.27
CA GLU A 59 8.68 -11.50 -2.44
C GLU A 59 8.90 -11.14 -0.97
N VAL A 60 7.84 -11.19 -0.17
CA VAL A 60 7.81 -10.82 1.25
C VAL A 60 7.38 -12.02 2.06
N CYS A 61 8.12 -12.32 3.11
CA CYS A 61 7.99 -13.54 3.89
C CYS A 61 7.84 -13.14 5.36
N PRO A 62 6.60 -12.97 5.86
CA PRO A 62 6.34 -12.44 7.20
C PRO A 62 7.03 -13.24 8.33
N SER A 63 7.23 -14.54 8.14
CA SER A 63 7.89 -15.41 9.11
C SER A 63 9.43 -15.41 9.03
N GLY A 64 10.02 -14.69 8.06
CA GLY A 64 11.46 -14.69 7.81
C GLY A 64 11.99 -15.88 6.99
N ASP A 65 11.14 -16.87 6.71
CA ASP A 65 11.49 -18.04 5.91
C ASP A 65 10.77 -18.01 4.57
N CYS A 66 11.43 -17.48 3.54
CA CYS A 66 10.88 -17.46 2.17
C CYS A 66 10.82 -18.83 1.49
N LYS A 67 11.43 -19.87 2.07
CA LYS A 67 11.49 -21.20 1.49
C LYS A 67 10.36 -22.10 1.99
N ASN A 68 10.10 -22.09 3.30
CA ASN A 68 9.08 -22.95 3.92
C ASN A 68 8.01 -22.18 4.68
N GLY A 69 8.15 -20.87 4.87
CA GLY A 69 7.13 -20.02 5.46
C GLY A 69 6.02 -19.66 4.47
N LYS A 70 5.11 -18.80 4.92
CA LYS A 70 4.17 -18.13 4.02
C LYS A 70 4.88 -16.97 3.29
N PHE A 71 4.45 -16.68 2.07
CA PHE A 71 4.94 -15.53 1.32
C PHE A 71 3.82 -14.83 0.56
N MET A 72 4.06 -13.55 0.31
CA MET A 72 3.34 -12.74 -0.67
C MET A 72 4.34 -12.32 -1.74
N ARG A 73 3.94 -12.38 -2.99
CA ARG A 73 4.79 -12.02 -4.12
C ARG A 73 4.03 -11.11 -5.07
N LEU A 74 4.65 -9.97 -5.34
CA LEU A 74 4.21 -9.01 -6.33
C LEU A 74 5.13 -9.09 -7.55
N THR A 75 4.56 -9.35 -8.72
CA THR A 75 5.29 -9.25 -9.99
C THR A 75 4.70 -8.18 -10.89
N VAL A 76 5.49 -7.18 -11.31
CA VAL A 76 5.03 -6.21 -12.32
C VAL A 76 4.80 -6.93 -13.64
N ALA A 77 3.56 -6.92 -14.13
CA ALA A 77 3.15 -7.71 -15.29
C ALA A 77 3.04 -6.86 -16.56
N SER A 78 2.37 -5.71 -16.50
CA SER A 78 2.21 -4.82 -17.65
C SER A 78 1.97 -3.36 -17.27
N LEU A 79 2.44 -2.46 -18.12
CA LEU A 79 1.96 -1.09 -18.23
C LEU A 79 1.27 -0.92 -19.59
N THR A 80 0.00 -0.55 -19.59
CA THR A 80 -0.82 -0.52 -20.80
C THR A 80 -1.54 0.81 -20.93
N GLU A 81 -1.36 1.50 -22.05
CA GLU A 81 -2.18 2.65 -22.39
C GLU A 81 -3.52 2.17 -22.95
N LEU A 82 -4.60 2.64 -22.34
CA LEU A 82 -5.96 2.32 -22.74
C LEU A 82 -6.68 3.58 -23.24
N ASN A 83 -7.45 3.44 -24.32
CA ASN A 83 -8.32 4.53 -24.77
C ASN A 83 -9.59 4.66 -23.89
N ALA A 84 -10.44 5.64 -24.19
CA ALA A 84 -11.67 5.89 -23.45
C ALA A 84 -12.69 4.71 -23.44
N LYS A 85 -12.52 3.72 -24.34
CA LYS A 85 -13.32 2.49 -24.39
C LYS A 85 -12.68 1.33 -23.62
N GLY A 86 -11.49 1.52 -23.07
CA GLY A 86 -10.70 0.46 -22.43
C GLY A 86 -9.93 -0.42 -23.41
N GLU A 87 -9.78 -0.01 -24.68
CA GLU A 87 -9.02 -0.76 -25.67
C GLU A 87 -7.53 -0.39 -25.59
N THR A 88 -6.66 -1.39 -25.72
CA THR A 88 -5.21 -1.20 -25.72
C THR A 88 -4.73 -0.38 -26.91
N ILE A 89 -3.98 0.68 -26.62
CA ILE A 89 -3.25 1.49 -27.59
C ILE A 89 -1.79 1.03 -27.67
N GLU A 90 -1.14 0.89 -26.52
CA GLU A 90 0.26 0.52 -26.39
C GLU A 90 0.47 -0.28 -25.10
N ALA A 91 1.41 -1.23 -25.09
CA ALA A 91 1.64 -2.05 -23.91
C ALA A 91 3.10 -2.47 -23.73
N VAL A 92 3.62 -2.24 -22.52
CA VAL A 92 4.89 -2.81 -22.04
C VAL A 92 4.56 -4.06 -21.24
N THR A 93 4.59 -5.22 -21.90
CA THR A 93 4.34 -6.55 -21.28
C THR A 93 5.60 -7.37 -21.07
N LYS A 94 6.70 -6.96 -21.72
CA LYS A 94 8.02 -7.55 -21.57
C LYS A 94 8.93 -6.49 -20.97
N PHE A 95 8.88 -6.36 -19.65
CA PHE A 95 9.78 -5.47 -18.93
C PHE A 95 11.22 -5.93 -19.16
N LYS A 96 11.92 -5.14 -19.96
CA LYS A 96 13.36 -5.25 -20.21
C LYS A 96 13.99 -3.96 -19.73
N PRO A 97 14.01 -3.74 -18.40
CA PRO A 97 14.56 -2.51 -17.84
C PRO A 97 16.00 -2.35 -18.31
N LYS A 98 16.34 -1.12 -18.70
CA LYS A 98 17.69 -0.71 -19.06
C LYS A 98 18.24 0.17 -17.95
N ASN A 99 19.57 0.21 -17.87
CA ASN A 99 20.30 1.04 -16.91
C ASN A 99 19.77 0.84 -15.48
N SER A 100 19.48 -0.43 -15.15
CA SER A 100 18.69 -0.74 -13.97
C SER A 100 19.52 -1.35 -12.87
N ASP A 101 19.30 -0.90 -11.65
CA ASP A 101 19.89 -1.50 -10.46
C ASP A 101 19.03 -1.21 -9.23
N TRP A 102 19.18 -2.05 -8.21
CA TRP A 102 18.67 -1.73 -6.89
C TRP A 102 19.70 -0.90 -6.13
N THR A 103 19.27 0.22 -5.58
CA THR A 103 20.08 0.98 -4.62
C THR A 103 20.45 0.10 -3.41
N ALA A 104 21.50 0.48 -2.70
CA ALA A 104 21.78 -0.13 -1.41
C ALA A 104 20.55 0.02 -0.47
N ILE A 105 20.34 -0.97 0.38
CA ILE A 105 19.33 -0.86 1.44
C ILE A 105 19.84 0.17 2.45
N THR A 106 19.01 1.15 2.74
CA THR A 106 19.26 2.19 3.74
C THR A 106 18.11 2.24 4.73
N GLU A 107 18.38 2.69 5.95
CA GLU A 107 17.34 2.91 6.95
C GLU A 107 16.89 4.38 6.94
N GLU A 108 15.58 4.59 7.08
CA GLU A 108 14.96 5.90 7.23
C GLU A 108 13.94 5.88 8.36
N GLU A 109 13.79 6.99 9.08
CA GLU A 109 12.77 7.15 10.11
C GLU A 109 11.48 7.73 9.48
N ILE A 110 10.36 7.01 9.63
CA ILE A 110 9.05 7.42 9.12
C ILE A 110 8.07 7.39 10.29
N ASN A 111 7.58 8.56 10.70
CA ASN A 111 6.59 8.69 11.78
C ASN A 111 6.97 7.95 13.07
N GLY A 112 8.25 8.00 13.46
CA GLY A 112 8.76 7.40 14.70
C GLY A 112 9.06 5.90 14.62
N THR A 113 9.03 5.30 13.43
CA THR A 113 9.50 3.93 13.20
C THR A 113 10.57 3.87 12.12
N THR A 114 11.51 2.95 12.26
CA THR A 114 12.53 2.68 11.24
C THR A 114 11.92 1.90 10.09
N ALA A 115 12.24 2.27 8.86
CA ALA A 115 11.95 1.48 7.67
C ALA A 115 13.23 1.23 6.88
N SER A 116 13.43 0.00 6.43
CA SER A 116 14.52 -0.36 5.51
C SER A 116 14.05 -0.19 4.08
N SER A 117 14.80 0.58 3.30
CA SER A 117 14.37 1.17 2.04
C SER A 117 15.38 0.89 0.92
N THR A 118 14.90 0.43 -0.23
CA THR A 118 15.69 0.24 -1.46
C THR A 118 14.83 0.58 -2.67
N THR A 119 15.44 1.11 -3.72
CA THR A 119 14.75 1.50 -4.94
C THR A 119 15.36 0.79 -6.14
N PHE A 120 14.53 0.10 -6.92
CA PHE A 120 14.88 -0.32 -8.25
C PHE A 120 14.74 0.88 -9.17
N VAL A 121 15.86 1.40 -9.65
CA VAL A 121 15.88 2.50 -10.62
C VAL A 121 15.97 1.89 -12.00
N SER A 122 15.13 2.30 -12.95
CA SER A 122 15.20 1.75 -14.31
C SER A 122 14.64 2.67 -15.39
N THR A 123 14.94 2.33 -16.64
CA THR A 123 14.29 2.89 -17.82
C THR A 123 13.60 1.79 -18.62
N ILE A 124 12.34 2.02 -19.01
CA ILE A 124 11.59 1.16 -19.93
C ILE A 124 11.39 1.88 -21.28
N GLU A 125 11.25 1.11 -22.36
CA GLU A 125 10.97 1.63 -23.70
C GLU A 125 9.48 1.45 -24.04
N VAL A 126 8.83 2.53 -24.47
CA VAL A 126 7.40 2.56 -24.81
C VAL A 126 7.21 2.78 -26.31
N GLY A 127 6.40 1.89 -26.90
CA GLY A 127 5.98 1.94 -28.29
C GLY A 127 7.06 1.78 -29.36
N SER A 128 6.63 1.90 -30.61
CA SER A 128 7.50 1.65 -31.78
C SER A 128 8.69 2.62 -31.88
N ALA A 129 8.51 3.85 -31.39
CA ALA A 129 9.56 4.85 -31.28
C ALA A 129 10.57 4.58 -30.14
N LYS A 130 10.29 3.60 -29.27
CA LYS A 130 11.11 3.24 -28.10
C LYS A 130 11.37 4.43 -27.19
N THR A 131 10.33 5.22 -26.92
CA THR A 131 10.43 6.36 -26.01
C THR A 131 10.86 5.88 -24.63
N ALA A 132 11.97 6.41 -24.13
CA ALA A 132 12.49 6.09 -22.81
C ALA A 132 11.61 6.71 -21.72
N VAL A 133 11.17 5.89 -20.76
CA VAL A 133 10.40 6.30 -19.59
C VAL A 133 11.12 5.81 -18.34
N GLU A 134 11.41 6.71 -17.41
CA GLU A 134 11.94 6.33 -16.09
C GLU A 134 10.83 5.62 -15.30
N PHE A 135 11.17 4.47 -14.75
CA PHE A 135 10.29 3.62 -13.95
C PHE A 135 11.07 3.19 -12.72
N ASN A 136 10.60 3.63 -11.55
CA ASN A 136 11.23 3.32 -10.28
C ASN A 136 10.24 2.59 -9.37
N LEU A 137 10.75 1.57 -8.68
CA LEU A 137 10.00 0.80 -7.69
C LEU A 137 10.74 0.87 -6.36
N THR A 138 10.19 1.60 -5.41
CA THR A 138 10.77 1.69 -4.06
C THR A 138 10.10 0.69 -3.14
N ALA A 139 10.88 -0.11 -2.43
CA ALA A 139 10.41 -1.05 -1.41
C ALA A 139 10.83 -0.55 -0.03
N LYS A 140 9.87 -0.43 0.89
CA LYS A 140 10.10 -0.08 2.30
C LYS A 140 9.53 -1.15 3.21
N ILE A 141 10.38 -1.80 4.01
CA ILE A 141 9.97 -2.75 5.05
C ILE A 141 9.96 -2.04 6.40
N PHE A 142 8.80 -1.94 7.03
CA PHE A 142 8.64 -1.22 8.29
C PHE A 142 9.05 -2.10 9.49
N GLN A 143 9.86 -1.55 10.40
CA GLN A 143 10.34 -2.25 11.59
C GLN A 143 9.41 -2.08 12.81
N GLY A 144 8.30 -1.34 12.65
CA GLY A 144 7.26 -1.14 13.65
C GLY A 144 5.98 -0.63 13.00
N ASP A 145 4.85 -0.70 13.71
CA ASP A 145 3.56 -0.24 13.21
C ASP A 145 3.60 1.28 12.91
N ALA A 146 3.11 1.67 11.73
CA ALA A 146 3.04 3.07 11.32
C ALA A 146 1.68 3.43 10.73
N THR A 147 1.35 4.72 10.80
CA THR A 147 0.32 5.32 9.96
C THR A 147 0.99 6.35 9.07
N VAL A 148 1.08 6.09 7.77
CA VAL A 148 1.77 6.95 6.79
C VAL A 148 0.74 7.80 6.05
N LYS A 149 1.03 9.09 5.91
CA LYS A 149 0.18 10.00 5.13
C LYS A 149 0.52 9.86 3.64
N TYR A 150 -0.51 9.72 2.82
CA TYR A 150 -0.41 9.67 1.36
C TYR A 150 -1.49 10.57 0.75
N GLY A 151 -1.08 11.76 0.30
CA GLY A 151 -2.02 12.80 -0.10
C GLY A 151 -3.00 13.17 1.02
N SER A 152 -4.30 13.15 0.72
CA SER A 152 -5.39 13.33 1.70
C SER A 152 -5.70 12.06 2.51
N GLN A 153 -5.05 10.92 2.24
CA GLN A 153 -5.31 9.64 2.88
C GLN A 153 -4.25 9.27 3.91
N TYR A 154 -4.61 8.35 4.79
CA TYR A 154 -3.71 7.71 5.73
C TYR A 154 -3.73 6.20 5.49
N LEU A 155 -2.54 5.59 5.44
CA LEU A 155 -2.32 4.17 5.25
C LEU A 155 -1.75 3.59 6.53
N THR A 156 -2.42 2.58 7.09
CA THR A 156 -1.86 1.78 8.16
C THR A 156 -0.84 0.82 7.56
N VAL A 157 0.37 0.83 8.09
CA VAL A 157 1.47 -0.04 7.67
C VAL A 157 1.87 -0.86 8.89
N PRO A 158 1.44 -2.14 8.96
CA PRO A 158 1.87 -3.02 10.03
C PRO A 158 3.38 -3.20 10.06
N VAL A 159 3.89 -3.51 11.24
CA VAL A 159 5.25 -4.00 11.40
C VAL A 159 5.52 -5.19 10.48
N GLY A 160 6.66 -5.19 9.80
CA GLY A 160 7.06 -6.19 8.82
C GLY A 160 6.34 -6.10 7.48
N ALA A 161 5.44 -5.15 7.27
CA ALA A 161 4.77 -4.94 5.98
C ALA A 161 5.71 -4.26 4.97
N LEU A 162 5.51 -4.60 3.69
CA LEU A 162 6.11 -3.93 2.56
C LEU A 162 5.20 -2.80 2.08
N LYS A 163 5.68 -1.57 2.18
CA LYS A 163 5.14 -0.47 1.40
C LYS A 163 5.93 -0.38 0.10
N PHE A 164 5.26 -0.47 -1.05
CA PHE A 164 5.92 -0.35 -2.34
C PHE A 164 5.41 0.87 -3.10
N THR A 165 6.32 1.67 -3.62
CA THR A 165 6.02 2.91 -4.32
C THR A 165 6.39 2.76 -5.78
N VAL A 166 5.44 3.05 -6.67
CA VAL A 166 5.64 3.14 -8.11
C VAL A 166 5.77 4.60 -8.49
N ASP A 167 6.95 4.97 -8.98
CA ASP A 167 7.23 6.29 -9.53
C ASP A 167 7.54 6.17 -11.01
N MET A 168 6.88 7.01 -11.82
CA MET A 168 7.10 7.06 -13.26
C MET A 168 7.20 8.50 -13.74
N ASN A 169 8.12 8.74 -14.68
CA ASN A 169 8.15 9.98 -15.45
C ASN A 169 7.10 9.95 -16.57
N THR A 170 7.08 11.02 -17.38
CA THR A 170 6.15 11.24 -18.49
C THR A 170 5.93 9.98 -19.32
N TRP A 171 4.70 9.47 -19.27
CA TRP A 171 4.24 8.46 -20.21
C TRP A 171 3.86 9.12 -21.54
N PRO A 172 4.30 8.59 -22.69
CA PRO A 172 4.04 9.20 -24.00
C PRO A 172 2.62 8.87 -24.50
N PHE A 173 1.60 9.37 -23.82
CA PHE A 173 0.20 9.13 -24.20
C PHE A 173 -0.06 9.56 -25.65
N ALA A 174 -0.70 8.68 -26.42
CA ALA A 174 -1.17 9.00 -27.76
C ALA A 174 -2.30 10.04 -27.75
N ASN A 175 -3.07 10.11 -26.66
CA ASN A 175 -4.15 11.08 -26.46
C ASN A 175 -4.32 11.41 -24.97
N SER A 176 -4.62 12.66 -24.64
CA SER A 176 -4.86 13.09 -23.24
C SER A 176 -6.11 12.48 -22.61
N ALA A 177 -7.05 11.93 -23.38
CA ALA A 177 -8.21 11.20 -22.89
C ALA A 177 -7.90 9.72 -22.57
N ASN A 178 -6.72 9.23 -22.92
CA ASN A 178 -6.30 7.87 -22.61
C ASN A 178 -5.93 7.74 -21.13
N THR A 179 -5.76 6.50 -20.68
CA THR A 179 -5.45 6.13 -19.30
C THR A 179 -4.28 5.17 -19.26
N LEU A 180 -3.60 5.06 -18.12
CA LEU A 180 -2.50 4.11 -17.92
C LEU A 180 -2.93 3.04 -16.94
N ALA A 181 -2.93 1.79 -17.39
CA ALA A 181 -3.18 0.63 -16.56
C ALA A 181 -1.85 0.00 -16.10
N LEU A 182 -1.65 -0.09 -14.79
CA LEU A 182 -0.59 -0.90 -14.17
C LEU A 182 -1.21 -2.20 -13.70
N ALA A 183 -0.74 -3.32 -14.23
CA ALA A 183 -1.12 -4.65 -13.77
C ALA A 183 0.06 -5.32 -13.05
N VAL A 184 -0.22 -5.87 -11.88
CA VAL A 184 0.71 -6.69 -11.11
C VAL A 184 0.11 -8.08 -10.91
N LYS A 185 0.93 -9.11 -11.03
CA LYS A 185 0.55 -10.45 -10.58
C LYS A 185 0.71 -10.50 -9.07
N LEU A 186 -0.35 -10.95 -8.40
CA LEU A 186 -0.33 -11.23 -6.97
C LEU A 186 -0.31 -12.75 -6.79
N ASP A 187 0.70 -13.25 -6.10
CA ASP A 187 0.83 -14.65 -5.74
C ASP A 187 1.07 -14.75 -4.23
N ALA A 188 0.40 -15.69 -3.59
CA ALA A 188 0.49 -15.87 -2.14
C ALA A 188 0.40 -17.35 -1.81
N LYS A 189 1.22 -17.79 -0.86
CA LYS A 189 1.27 -19.17 -0.39
C LYS A 189 1.30 -19.22 1.12
N GLY A 190 0.61 -20.21 1.67
CA GLY A 190 0.73 -20.56 3.08
C GLY A 190 2.03 -21.31 3.37
N PRO A 191 2.27 -21.66 4.64
CA PRO A 191 3.44 -22.44 5.03
C PRO A 191 3.61 -23.71 4.19
N LYS A 192 4.86 -24.04 3.88
CA LYS A 192 5.26 -25.21 3.05
C LYS A 192 4.63 -25.20 1.65
N GLY A 193 4.31 -24.02 1.12
CA GLY A 193 3.75 -23.86 -0.22
C GLY A 193 2.27 -24.24 -0.34
N ALA A 194 1.54 -24.27 0.78
CA ALA A 194 0.11 -24.55 0.80
C ALA A 194 -0.66 -23.54 -0.07
N ASP A 195 -1.63 -24.04 -0.83
CA ASP A 195 -2.59 -23.21 -1.57
C ASP A 195 -3.59 -22.59 -0.60
N ILE A 196 -3.70 -21.26 -0.63
CA ILE A 196 -4.51 -20.48 0.34
C ILE A 196 -5.63 -19.68 -0.34
N GLY A 197 -5.97 -20.07 -1.57
CA GLY A 197 -6.95 -19.37 -2.39
C GLY A 197 -6.30 -18.41 -3.39
N LYS A 198 -7.15 -17.62 -4.07
CA LYS A 198 -6.72 -16.58 -4.98
C LYS A 198 -6.94 -15.22 -4.33
N PRO A 199 -6.16 -14.19 -4.71
CA PRO A 199 -6.42 -12.82 -4.31
C PRO A 199 -7.87 -12.42 -4.60
N GLU A 200 -8.55 -11.81 -3.63
CA GLU A 200 -9.93 -11.34 -3.76
C GLU A 200 -10.11 -9.96 -3.14
N LYS A 201 -10.92 -9.10 -3.78
CA LYS A 201 -11.24 -7.79 -3.21
C LYS A 201 -12.21 -7.96 -2.05
N ILE A 202 -11.89 -7.42 -0.88
CA ILE A 202 -12.84 -7.37 0.21
C ILE A 202 -13.88 -6.28 -0.12
N PRO A 203 -15.18 -6.61 -0.23
CA PRO A 203 -16.19 -5.60 -0.49
C PRO A 203 -16.16 -4.54 0.60
N LYS A 204 -16.22 -3.26 0.20
CA LYS A 204 -16.45 -2.16 1.14
C LYS A 204 -17.85 -2.36 1.71
N GLY A 205 -17.96 -3.04 2.85
CA GLY A 205 -19.24 -3.21 3.54
C GLY A 205 -19.83 -1.83 3.87
N ASN A 206 -21.13 -1.78 4.18
CA ASN A 206 -21.80 -0.57 4.70
C ASN A 206 -21.25 -0.05 6.04
N SER A 207 -20.12 -0.59 6.51
CA SER A 207 -19.47 -0.21 7.75
C SER A 207 -18.61 1.03 7.55
N THR A 208 -18.52 1.85 8.58
CA THR A 208 -17.73 3.07 8.75
C THR A 208 -16.20 2.90 8.59
N SER A 209 -15.73 1.77 8.04
CA SER A 209 -14.32 1.50 7.74
C SER A 209 -13.86 2.30 6.52
N ASN A 210 -12.61 2.77 6.57
CA ASN A 210 -11.95 3.66 5.62
C ASN A 210 -12.32 3.38 4.13
N THR A 211 -13.23 4.17 3.57
CA THR A 211 -13.73 3.97 2.19
C THR A 211 -12.71 4.34 1.11
N THR A 212 -11.58 4.95 1.50
CA THR A 212 -10.59 5.47 0.57
C THR A 212 -9.45 4.48 0.30
N VAL A 213 -9.32 3.41 1.09
CA VAL A 213 -8.35 2.34 0.86
C VAL A 213 -9.10 1.09 0.43
N GLU A 214 -8.62 0.46 -0.63
CA GLU A 214 -9.14 -0.79 -1.13
C GLU A 214 -8.29 -1.94 -0.63
N ARG A 215 -8.92 -2.90 0.06
CA ARG A 215 -8.23 -4.08 0.57
C ARG A 215 -8.45 -5.29 -0.33
N VAL A 216 -7.36 -5.99 -0.61
CA VAL A 216 -7.32 -7.30 -1.28
C VAL A 216 -6.87 -8.32 -0.24
N ASP A 217 -7.70 -9.33 -0.01
CA ASP A 217 -7.35 -10.50 0.79
C ASP A 217 -6.49 -11.44 -0.05
N LEU A 218 -5.37 -11.89 0.52
CA LEU A 218 -4.45 -12.86 -0.08
C LEU A 218 -4.48 -14.22 0.64
N GLY A 219 -5.28 -14.37 1.71
CA GLY A 219 -5.38 -15.56 2.54
C GLY A 219 -4.37 -15.57 3.70
N GLU A 220 -4.61 -16.40 4.72
CA GLU A 220 -3.71 -16.58 5.89
C GLU A 220 -3.30 -15.25 6.59
N SER A 221 -4.24 -14.30 6.68
CA SER A 221 -4.05 -12.93 7.23
C SER A 221 -3.18 -12.01 6.39
N MET A 222 -2.76 -12.44 5.19
CA MET A 222 -2.01 -11.62 4.25
C MET A 222 -2.95 -10.74 3.42
N PHE A 223 -2.56 -9.50 3.16
CA PHE A 223 -3.40 -8.54 2.46
C PHE A 223 -2.58 -7.56 1.62
N MET A 224 -3.25 -6.91 0.68
CA MET A 224 -2.76 -5.69 0.03
C MET A 224 -3.76 -4.55 0.22
N ASP A 225 -3.28 -3.41 0.70
CA ASP A 225 -4.02 -2.16 0.81
C ASP A 225 -3.59 -1.19 -0.29
N ALA A 226 -4.54 -0.85 -1.15
CA ALA A 226 -4.38 0.01 -2.31
C ALA A 226 -5.10 1.36 -2.10
N PRO A 227 -4.39 2.50 -2.10
CA PRO A 227 -5.02 3.81 -2.02
C PRO A 227 -5.97 4.05 -3.21
N SER A 228 -7.12 4.70 -2.98
CA SER A 228 -8.04 5.09 -4.07
C SER A 228 -7.61 6.36 -4.81
N ILE A 229 -6.50 6.98 -4.41
CA ILE A 229 -5.94 8.15 -5.08
C ILE A 229 -4.54 7.83 -5.64
N VAL A 230 -4.15 8.58 -6.66
CA VAL A 230 -2.82 8.63 -7.25
C VAL A 230 -2.36 10.08 -7.28
N ILE A 231 -1.07 10.34 -7.08
CA ILE A 231 -0.51 11.69 -7.22
C ILE A 231 0.03 11.80 -8.65
N LEU A 232 -0.66 12.60 -9.48
CA LEU A 232 -0.29 12.87 -10.86
C LEU A 232 0.13 14.32 -10.99
N ASP A 233 1.34 14.57 -11.51
CA ASP A 233 1.90 15.91 -11.68
C ASP A 233 1.86 16.74 -10.37
N SER A 234 2.15 16.10 -9.23
CA SER A 234 2.04 16.65 -7.88
C SER A 234 0.61 17.02 -7.42
N VAL A 235 -0.42 16.52 -8.11
CA VAL A 235 -1.83 16.75 -7.80
C VAL A 235 -2.54 15.43 -7.52
N GLU A 236 -3.33 15.40 -6.46
CA GLU A 236 -4.15 14.24 -6.13
C GLU A 236 -5.27 14.04 -7.17
N LYS A 237 -5.39 12.81 -7.66
CA LYS A 237 -6.44 12.34 -8.56
C LYS A 237 -6.98 11.02 -8.06
N ASN A 238 -8.23 10.71 -8.39
CA ASN A 238 -8.77 9.38 -8.12
C ASN A 238 -8.17 8.36 -9.08
N VAL A 239 -7.86 7.17 -8.57
CA VAL A 239 -7.69 5.98 -9.42
C VAL A 239 -9.02 5.73 -10.13
N ILE A 240 -9.01 5.65 -11.45
CA ILE A 240 -10.23 5.53 -12.27
C ILE A 240 -10.92 4.19 -12.00
N ASN A 241 -10.12 3.13 -11.93
CA ASN A 241 -10.60 1.79 -11.65
C ASN A 241 -9.49 0.96 -11.00
N SER A 242 -9.89 0.01 -10.16
CA SER A 242 -9.02 -1.03 -9.63
C SER A 242 -9.77 -2.36 -9.66
N SER A 243 -9.16 -3.39 -10.24
CA SER A 243 -9.85 -4.64 -10.53
C SER A 243 -8.92 -5.84 -10.49
N ILE A 244 -9.49 -6.98 -10.13
CA ILE A 244 -8.84 -8.29 -10.33
C ILE A 244 -9.18 -8.76 -11.74
N VAL A 245 -8.15 -9.07 -12.52
CA VAL A 245 -8.24 -9.54 -13.91
C VAL A 245 -7.55 -10.89 -13.99
N THR A 246 -8.22 -11.87 -14.59
CA THR A 246 -7.60 -13.17 -14.86
C THR A 246 -6.97 -13.16 -16.25
N SER A 247 -5.69 -13.57 -16.33
CA SER A 247 -4.98 -13.72 -17.60
C SER A 247 -4.38 -15.12 -17.66
N GLY A 248 -5.07 -16.03 -18.35
CA GLY A 248 -4.73 -17.45 -18.33
C GLY A 248 -4.85 -18.04 -16.93
N ALA A 249 -3.76 -18.59 -16.40
CA ALA A 249 -3.69 -19.13 -15.04
C ALA A 249 -3.38 -18.05 -13.98
N ASP A 250 -2.97 -16.86 -14.39
CA ASP A 250 -2.51 -15.80 -13.48
C ASP A 250 -3.65 -14.91 -13.03
N THR A 251 -3.61 -14.52 -11.75
CA THR A 251 -4.48 -13.50 -11.17
C THR A 251 -3.71 -12.19 -11.12
N LEU A 252 -4.17 -11.21 -11.88
CA LEU A 252 -3.59 -9.87 -11.92
C LEU A 252 -4.46 -8.92 -11.12
N PHE A 253 -3.84 -8.02 -10.39
CA PHE A 253 -4.47 -6.84 -9.86
C PHE A 253 -4.08 -5.65 -10.73
N GLN A 254 -5.07 -4.91 -11.22
CA GLN A 254 -4.88 -3.80 -12.14
C GLN A 254 -5.40 -2.51 -11.54
N TRP A 255 -4.58 -1.47 -11.57
CA TRP A 255 -4.98 -0.08 -11.34
C TRP A 255 -5.01 0.69 -12.64
N VAL A 256 -6.01 1.55 -12.84
CA VAL A 256 -6.14 2.43 -14.00
C VAL A 256 -6.05 3.88 -13.54
N PHE A 257 -5.03 4.58 -14.03
CA PHE A 257 -4.74 5.97 -13.70
C PHE A 257 -5.14 6.90 -14.85
N PRO A 258 -5.63 8.12 -14.55
CA PRO A 258 -5.76 9.16 -15.57
C PRO A 258 -4.45 9.45 -16.28
N SER A 259 -4.52 10.06 -17.47
CA SER A 259 -3.34 10.61 -18.12
C SER A 259 -2.67 11.70 -17.26
N TYR A 260 -1.38 11.87 -17.48
CA TYR A 260 -0.52 12.84 -16.79
C TYR A 260 0.60 13.30 -17.72
N THR A 261 1.28 14.38 -17.35
CA THR A 261 2.26 15.04 -18.23
C THR A 261 3.70 14.95 -17.75
N LYS A 262 3.92 14.73 -16.46
CA LYS A 262 5.24 14.76 -15.82
C LYS A 262 5.48 13.52 -14.98
N THR A 263 4.64 13.26 -13.98
CA THR A 263 4.94 12.26 -12.96
C THR A 263 3.71 11.51 -12.50
N LEU A 264 3.87 10.23 -12.26
CA LEU A 264 2.95 9.39 -11.50
C LEU A 264 3.64 8.88 -10.26
N HIS A 265 2.96 8.96 -9.12
CA HIS A 265 3.39 8.41 -7.84
C HIS A 265 2.21 7.65 -7.22
N TYR A 266 2.41 6.36 -6.93
CA TYR A 266 1.40 5.46 -6.36
C TYR A 266 2.00 4.51 -5.33
N ASP A 267 1.34 4.33 -4.19
CA ASP A 267 2.06 3.85 -3.00
C ASP A 267 1.26 2.84 -2.12
N PRO A 268 1.00 1.60 -2.61
CA PRO A 268 0.28 0.58 -1.85
C PRO A 268 1.08 -0.08 -0.72
N VAL A 269 0.39 -0.87 0.08
CA VAL A 269 0.94 -1.65 1.20
C VAL A 269 0.60 -3.13 1.00
N LEU A 270 1.57 -4.00 1.23
CA LEU A 270 1.45 -5.45 1.25
C LEU A 270 1.87 -5.92 2.63
N GLY A 271 0.99 -6.61 3.36
CA GLY A 271 1.20 -6.86 4.77
C GLY A 271 0.55 -8.12 5.28
N ASP A 272 0.78 -8.37 6.55
CA ASP A 272 0.25 -9.51 7.27
C ASP A 272 -0.30 -9.03 8.61
N GLU A 273 -1.57 -9.30 8.89
CA GLU A 273 -2.17 -8.83 10.15
C GLU A 273 -1.60 -9.57 11.37
N SER A 274 -1.06 -10.78 11.18
CA SER A 274 -0.50 -11.59 12.28
C SER A 274 0.82 -11.05 12.83
N THR A 275 1.49 -10.14 12.13
CA THR A 275 2.71 -9.49 12.61
C THR A 275 2.42 -8.27 13.47
N SER A 276 1.21 -7.70 13.41
CA SER A 276 0.86 -6.46 14.12
C SER A 276 0.93 -6.62 15.64
N THR A 277 1.77 -5.84 16.30
CA THR A 277 1.88 -5.83 17.76
C THR A 277 0.85 -4.87 18.36
N THR A 278 -0.43 -5.25 18.32
CA THR A 278 -1.45 -4.49 19.05
C THR A 278 -1.21 -4.67 20.55
N SER A 279 -0.63 -3.66 21.20
CA SER A 279 -0.55 -3.57 22.66
C SER A 279 -1.97 -3.43 23.21
N SER A 280 -2.62 -4.57 23.47
CA SER A 280 -3.87 -4.61 24.22
C SER A 280 -3.56 -4.28 25.68
N SER A 281 -3.60 -2.99 26.00
CA SER A 281 -3.64 -2.50 27.38
C SER A 281 -4.96 -2.94 28.00
N THR A 282 -5.05 -4.21 28.39
CA THR A 282 -6.09 -4.67 29.30
C THR A 282 -5.74 -4.08 30.66
N SER A 283 -6.31 -2.92 30.97
CA SER A 283 -6.31 -2.36 32.31
C SER A 283 -7.12 -3.29 33.22
N THR A 284 -6.48 -4.29 33.79
CA THR A 284 -7.07 -5.15 34.82
C THR A 284 -7.12 -4.33 36.11
N SER A 285 -8.24 -3.63 36.30
CA SER A 285 -8.60 -3.02 37.57
C SER A 285 -8.72 -4.12 38.62
N SER A 286 -7.78 -4.15 39.56
CA SER A 286 -7.84 -4.95 40.77
C SER A 286 -9.05 -4.52 41.60
N SER A 287 -10.04 -5.40 41.73
CA SER A 287 -11.04 -5.29 42.78
C SER A 287 -11.13 -6.64 43.50
N SER A 288 -10.55 -6.64 44.69
CA SER A 288 -10.71 -7.65 45.72
C SER A 288 -12.13 -7.62 46.29
N SER A 289 -12.85 -8.75 46.26
CA SER A 289 -13.82 -9.06 47.32
C SER A 289 -14.26 -10.53 47.27
N SER A 290 -14.18 -11.13 48.44
CA SER A 290 -14.63 -12.46 48.84
C SER A 290 -16.15 -12.65 48.86
N SER A 291 -16.55 -13.93 48.94
CA SER A 291 -17.74 -14.47 49.66
C SER A 291 -18.93 -14.98 48.83
N GLY A 292 -19.16 -16.30 48.88
CA GLY A 292 -20.39 -16.88 49.47
C GLY A 292 -21.69 -17.03 48.64
N SER A 293 -21.89 -18.25 48.13
CA SER A 293 -23.11 -19.10 48.21
C SER A 293 -24.50 -18.68 47.67
N THR A 294 -25.13 -19.68 46.99
CA THR A 294 -26.55 -20.15 47.06
C THR A 294 -27.56 -19.78 45.94
N SER A 295 -27.93 -20.81 45.17
CA SER A 295 -29.25 -21.30 44.70
C SER A 295 -30.35 -20.43 44.03
N THR A 296 -30.79 -20.96 42.87
CA THR A 296 -32.17 -21.13 42.31
C THR A 296 -33.06 -19.98 41.84
N SER A 297 -33.54 -20.20 40.59
CA SER A 297 -34.90 -20.05 40.01
C SER A 297 -35.49 -18.68 39.60
N SER A 298 -35.65 -18.56 38.27
CA SER A 298 -36.85 -18.20 37.47
C SER A 298 -37.56 -16.82 37.55
N THR A 299 -37.87 -16.35 36.33
CA THR A 299 -39.08 -15.62 35.83
C THR A 299 -39.07 -14.08 35.67
N GLU A 300 -39.17 -13.68 34.40
CA GLU A 300 -39.95 -12.60 33.74
C GLU A 300 -40.03 -11.13 34.22
N SER A 301 -40.06 -10.26 33.19
CA SER A 301 -40.84 -9.01 33.00
C SER A 301 -40.18 -7.62 33.14
N SER A 302 -39.95 -7.02 31.96
CA SER A 302 -40.30 -5.65 31.50
C SER A 302 -40.31 -4.41 32.42
N SER A 303 -39.67 -3.33 31.96
CA SER A 303 -40.16 -1.92 31.95
C SER A 303 -39.17 -1.05 31.13
N THR A 304 -39.50 -0.54 29.94
CA THR A 304 -40.14 0.75 29.56
C THR A 304 -39.47 2.06 29.99
N SER A 305 -39.26 2.92 28.97
CA SER A 305 -39.19 4.39 28.94
C SER A 305 -37.87 5.05 29.40
N SER A 306 -37.25 5.93 28.60
CA SER A 306 -37.83 7.23 28.24
C SER A 306 -37.32 7.80 26.92
N ALA A 307 -38.26 8.30 26.12
CA ALA A 307 -38.01 9.21 25.02
C ALA A 307 -37.93 10.65 25.54
N SER A 308 -37.12 11.49 24.88
CA SER A 308 -37.29 12.95 24.91
C SER A 308 -37.10 13.50 23.50
N LYS A 309 -38.26 13.79 22.89
CA LYS A 309 -38.57 14.85 21.91
C LYS A 309 -38.34 16.21 22.62
N LEU A 310 -37.94 17.37 22.07
CA LEU A 310 -37.98 18.07 20.78
C LEU A 310 -36.90 19.19 20.88
N SER A 311 -36.40 19.79 19.80
CA SER A 311 -36.96 21.07 19.31
C SER A 311 -36.32 21.50 17.99
N LEU A 312 -37.20 21.86 17.04
CA LEU A 312 -36.92 22.60 15.82
C LEU A 312 -36.94 24.10 16.13
N SER A 313 -36.03 24.86 15.53
CA SER A 313 -36.35 26.20 15.05
C SER A 313 -35.52 26.57 13.84
N SER A 314 -36.28 26.89 12.79
CA SER A 314 -35.98 27.46 11.49
C SER A 314 -35.12 28.72 11.47
N LEU A 315 -34.36 28.91 10.40
CA LEU A 315 -34.30 30.18 9.67
C LEU A 315 -33.87 29.93 8.21
N ALA A 316 -34.76 30.28 7.29
CA ALA A 316 -34.53 30.35 5.86
C ALA A 316 -34.83 31.78 5.40
N VAL A 317 -33.88 32.41 4.71
CA VAL A 317 -34.02 33.54 3.75
C VAL A 317 -32.72 33.50 2.91
N ALA A 318 -32.68 32.98 1.68
CA ALA A 318 -33.10 33.54 0.38
C ALA A 318 -32.33 34.81 -0.07
N GLY A 319 -31.71 34.76 -1.26
CA GLY A 319 -31.49 35.97 -2.07
C GLY A 319 -30.15 36.10 -2.81
N LEU A 320 -30.09 35.56 -4.03
CA LEU A 320 -29.49 36.11 -5.28
C LEU A 320 -28.45 37.25 -5.20
N THR A 321 -27.32 37.09 -5.91
CA THR A 321 -27.06 37.79 -7.19
C THR A 321 -25.70 37.39 -7.79
N ALA A 322 -25.71 37.16 -9.11
CA ALA A 322 -24.53 37.02 -9.95
C ALA A 322 -24.04 38.40 -10.41
N ILE A 323 -22.72 38.62 -10.46
CA ILE A 323 -22.10 39.61 -11.36
C ILE A 323 -20.80 38.99 -11.89
N ALA A 324 -20.80 38.73 -13.20
CA ALA A 324 -19.61 38.61 -14.00
C ALA A 324 -19.00 40.00 -14.20
N TYR A 325 -17.69 40.15 -14.08
CA TYR A 325 -16.92 41.11 -14.89
C TYR A 325 -15.48 40.63 -15.07
N SER A 326 -15.02 40.93 -16.27
CA SER A 326 -13.83 40.52 -17.00
C SER A 326 -12.57 41.34 -16.65
N LEU A 327 -11.43 40.87 -17.20
CA LEU A 327 -10.14 41.57 -17.45
C LEU A 327 -9.16 41.67 -16.26
N PHE A 328 -8.14 40.81 -16.25
CA PHE A 328 -6.77 41.08 -16.73
C PHE A 328 -6.03 39.76 -16.96
#